data_AF-A0AAW5MU60-F1
#
_entry.id   AF-A0AAW5MU60-F1
#
_cell.length_a   1.000
_cell.length_b   1.000
_cell.length_c   1.000
_cell.angle_alpha   90.00
_cell.angle_beta   90.00
_cell.angle_gamma   90.00
#
_symmetry.space_group_name_H-M   'P 1'
#
loop_
_entity.id
_entity.type
_entity.pdbx_description
1 polymer ?
#
loop_
_entity_poly.entity_id
_entity_poly.type
_entity_poly.pdbx_seq_one_letter_code
_entity_poly.pdbx_strand_id
1 'polypeptide(L)' 'MAEKFIKHTGLVFPLDAANVDTDAFIPKQFFQKVTRTGFGAHLINDWRFLDEKGQQPNPNFVLNFPQYQGASILL' A
#
# COMPACT_ATOMS: atom_id res chain seq x y z
N MET A 1 5.15 -8.81 -15.90
CA MET A 1 5.67 -10.17 -16.16
C MET A 1 5.67 -10.91 -14.83
N ALA A 2 5.40 -12.20 -14.82
CA ALA A 2 5.45 -12.95 -13.55
C ALA A 2 6.92 -13.17 -13.15
N GLU A 3 7.27 -12.78 -11.93
CA GLU A 3 8.59 -13.06 -11.36
C GLU A 3 8.57 -14.43 -10.67
N LYS A 4 9.66 -15.19 -10.81
CA LYS A 4 9.76 -16.52 -10.21
C LYS A 4 9.93 -16.38 -8.69
N PHE A 5 8.96 -16.87 -7.93
CA PHE A 5 9.01 -16.90 -6.47
C PHE A 5 9.59 -18.23 -5.98
N ILE A 6 10.73 -18.21 -5.28
CA ILE A 6 11.36 -19.41 -4.68
C ILE A 6 11.56 -19.20 -3.17
N LYS A 7 12.23 -18.10 -2.81
CA LYS A 7 12.48 -17.68 -1.44
C LYS A 7 12.54 -16.16 -1.42
N HIS A 8 11.87 -15.55 -0.46
CA HIS A 8 11.92 -14.11 -0.22
C HIS A 8 12.29 -13.86 1.24
N THR A 9 13.11 -12.84 1.49
CA THR A 9 13.45 -12.37 2.83
C THR A 9 13.34 -10.87 2.80
N GLY A 10 12.54 -10.32 3.70
CA GLY A 10 12.22 -8.90 3.69
C GLY A 10 11.61 -8.47 4.99
N LEU A 11 11.56 -7.15 5.16
CA LEU A 11 10.94 -6.51 6.30
C LEU A 11 9.43 -6.72 6.27
N VAL A 12 8.89 -7.08 7.43
CA VAL A 12 7.46 -7.30 7.66
C VAL A 12 6.84 -6.01 8.18
N PHE A 13 5.73 -5.63 7.58
CA PHE A 13 4.85 -4.56 8.04
C PHE A 13 3.55 -5.20 8.57
N PRO A 14 3.21 -5.03 9.86
CA PRO A 14 1.98 -5.55 10.43
C PRO A 14 0.80 -4.62 10.16
N LEU A 15 -0.33 -5.17 9.73
CA LEU A 15 -1.58 -4.46 9.54
C LEU A 15 -2.66 -5.06 10.45
N ASP A 16 -2.90 -4.42 11.58
CA ASP A 16 -3.94 -4.82 12.53
C ASP A 16 -5.33 -4.34 12.08
N ALA A 17 -5.84 -4.97 11.01
CA ALA A 17 -7.17 -4.70 10.47
C ALA A 17 -7.81 -6.00 9.99
N ALA A 18 -9.05 -6.25 10.42
CA ALA A 18 -9.86 -7.36 9.92
C ALA A 18 -10.65 -6.93 8.68
N ASN A 19 -10.97 -7.88 7.80
CA ASN A 19 -11.83 -7.67 6.63
C ASN A 19 -11.32 -6.58 5.67
N VAL A 20 -10.00 -6.52 5.44
CA VAL A 20 -9.39 -5.63 4.44
C VAL A 20 -9.90 -6.04 3.05
N ASP A 21 -10.70 -5.18 2.43
CA ASP A 21 -11.32 -5.44 1.13
C ASP A 21 -10.54 -4.78 -0.03
N THR A 22 -11.10 -4.86 -1.24
CA THR A 22 -10.47 -4.33 -2.45
C THR A 22 -10.38 -2.80 -2.45
N ASP A 23 -11.37 -2.12 -1.88
CA ASP A 23 -11.40 -0.66 -1.82
C ASP A 23 -10.37 -0.13 -0.79
N ALA A 24 -10.14 -0.87 0.30
CA ALA A 24 -9.07 -0.58 1.25
C ALA A 24 -7.68 -0.63 0.59
N PHE A 25 -7.42 -1.61 -0.27
CA PHE A 25 -6.14 -1.71 -0.98
C PHE A 25 -5.97 -0.62 -2.05
N ILE A 26 -6.96 -0.44 -2.92
CA ILE A 26 -6.96 0.57 -3.98
C ILE A 26 -8.38 1.14 -4.11
N PRO A 27 -8.63 2.39 -3.72
CA PRO A 27 -9.93 3.02 -3.89
C PRO A 27 -10.36 3.11 -5.36
N LYS A 28 -11.65 2.89 -5.61
CA LYS A 28 -12.26 2.92 -6.95
C LYS A 28 -11.97 4.17 -7.79
N GLN A 29 -11.71 5.34 -7.17
CA GLN A 29 -11.38 6.56 -7.94
C GLN A 29 -10.13 6.39 -8.81
N PHE A 30 -9.23 5.47 -8.47
CA PHE A 30 -8.00 5.23 -9.21
C PHE A 30 -8.18 4.29 -10.42
N PHE A 31 -9.33 3.61 -10.56
CA PHE A 31 -9.61 2.68 -11.67
C PHE A 31 -10.03 3.35 -12.99
N GLN A 32 -10.10 4.68 -13.02
CA GLN A 32 -10.37 5.43 -14.25
C GLN A 32 -9.13 5.56 -15.16
N LYS A 33 -7.94 5.22 -14.64
CA LYS A 33 -6.69 5.28 -15.41
C LYS A 33 -6.58 4.11 -16.38
N VAL A 34 -6.27 4.41 -17.64
CA VAL A 34 -6.00 3.40 -18.70
C VAL A 34 -4.60 2.79 -18.64
N THR A 35 -3.71 3.36 -17.82
CA THR A 35 -2.31 2.92 -17.70
C THR A 35 -2.17 1.76 -16.72
N ARG A 36 -1.31 0.78 -17.03
CA ARG A 36 -1.07 -0.41 -16.17
C ARG A 36 -0.07 -0.17 -15.03
N THR A 37 0.47 1.04 -14.90
CA THR A 37 1.54 1.40 -13.96
C THR A 37 1.07 2.49 -12.99
N GLY A 38 1.82 2.70 -11.90
CA GLY A 38 1.60 3.81 -10.97
C GLY A 38 0.59 3.57 -9.85
N PHE A 39 -0.06 2.39 -9.79
CA PHE A 39 -1.00 2.06 -8.72
C PHE A 39 -0.36 1.92 -7.33
N GLY A 40 0.93 1.57 -7.26
CA GLY A 40 1.64 1.43 -5.98
C GLY A 40 1.71 2.72 -5.15
N ALA A 41 1.62 3.89 -5.79
CA ALA A 41 1.53 5.18 -5.08
C ALA A 41 0.19 5.34 -4.34
N HIS A 42 -0.84 4.63 -4.78
CA HIS A 42 -2.20 4.69 -4.24
C HIS A 42 -2.56 3.46 -3.41
N LEU A 43 -1.62 2.54 -3.17
CA LEU A 43 -1.81 1.43 -2.23
C LEU A 43 -2.11 2.02 -0.85
N ILE A 44 -3.18 1.57 -0.20
CA ILE A 44 -3.42 2.00 1.18
C ILE A 44 -4.20 3.30 1.32
N ASN A 45 -4.65 3.93 0.22
CA ASN A 45 -4.64 5.40 0.10
C ASN A 45 -5.36 6.12 1.25
N ASP A 46 -6.58 5.68 1.56
CA ASP A 46 -7.44 6.28 2.57
C ASP A 46 -6.90 6.18 4.00
N TRP A 47 -6.03 5.20 4.28
CA TRP A 47 -5.33 5.12 5.59
C TRP A 47 -3.95 5.76 5.53
N ARG A 48 -3.26 5.63 4.39
CA ARG A 48 -1.87 6.03 4.19
C ARG A 48 -1.71 7.53 4.00
N PHE A 49 -2.71 8.22 3.48
CA PHE A 49 -2.63 9.66 3.22
C PHE A 49 -3.78 10.41 3.87
N LEU A 50 -3.53 11.66 4.23
CA LEU A 50 -4.52 12.59 4.78
C LEU A 50 -5.24 13.37 3.66
N ASP A 51 -4.79 13.20 2.42
CA ASP A 51 -5.35 13.86 1.24
C ASP A 51 -5.61 12.87 0.09
N GLU A 52 -6.58 13.20 -0.76
CA GLU A 52 -6.93 12.39 -1.93
C GLU A 52 -5.82 12.37 -2.99
N LYS A 53 -4.91 13.36 -2.93
CA LYS A 53 -3.79 13.49 -3.87
C LYS A 53 -2.61 12.58 -3.53
N GLY A 54 -2.59 11.97 -2.34
CA GLY A 54 -1.49 11.13 -1.87
C GLY A 54 -0.18 11.90 -1.62
N GLN A 55 -0.27 13.18 -1.24
CA GLN A 55 0.88 14.05 -0.99
C GLN A 55 1.14 14.25 0.50
N GLN A 56 0.13 14.01 1.35
CA GLN A 56 0.23 14.20 2.80
C GLN A 56 0.19 12.84 3.49
N PRO A 57 1.35 12.20 3.78
CA PRO A 57 1.37 10.91 4.46
C PRO A 57 0.77 11.03 5.87
N ASN A 58 -0.13 10.11 6.21
CA ASN A 58 -0.69 10.00 7.55
C ASN A 58 0.39 9.52 8.53
N PRO A 59 0.83 10.35 9.50
CA PRO A 59 1.89 9.99 10.43
C PRO A 59 1.49 8.90 11.42
N ASN A 60 0.19 8.57 11.52
CA ASN A 60 -0.32 7.50 12.39
C ASN A 60 -0.47 6.16 11.65
N PHE A 61 -0.32 6.15 10.32
CA PHE A 61 -0.41 4.91 9.57
C PHE A 61 0.92 4.17 9.59
N VAL A 62 0.86 2.92 10.02
CA VAL A 62 2.04 2.10 10.32
C VAL A 62 2.99 1.95 9.11
N LEU A 63 2.49 1.91 7.86
CA LEU A 63 3.35 1.79 6.68
C LEU A 63 4.18 3.06 6.41
N ASN A 64 3.78 4.20 6.98
CA ASN A 64 4.52 5.46 6.85
C ASN A 64 5.60 5.61 7.93
N PHE A 65 5.67 4.72 8.93
CA PHE A 65 6.71 4.83 9.95
C PHE A 65 8.08 4.54 9.33
N PRO A 66 9.14 5.27 9.73
CA PRO A 66 10.49 5.06 9.20
C PRO A 66 10.97 3.62 9.31
N GLN A 67 10.64 2.92 10.39
CA GLN A 67 11.08 1.53 10.59
C GLN A 67 10.44 0.52 9.64
N TYR A 68 9.37 0.88 8.91
CA TYR A 68 8.71 0.02 7.92
C TYR A 68 9.04 0.43 6.47
N GLN A 69 9.94 1.40 6.27
CA GLN A 69 10.41 1.76 4.93
C GLN A 69 11.10 0.56 4.26
N GLY A 70 10.65 0.25 3.04
CA GLY A 70 11.14 -0.92 2.29
C GLY A 70 10.53 -2.26 2.73
N ALA A 71 9.48 -2.25 3.55
CA ALA A 71 8.71 -3.45 3.83
C ALA A 71 8.21 -4.09 2.52
N SER A 72 8.37 -5.40 2.44
CA SER A 72 7.98 -6.21 1.27
C SER A 72 7.12 -7.40 1.66
N ILE A 73 6.80 -7.54 2.94
CA ILE A 73 5.92 -8.56 3.49
C ILE A 73 4.85 -7.85 4.31
N LEU A 74 3.58 -8.15 4.02
CA LEU A 74 2.41 -7.71 4.79
C LEU A 74 2.00 -8.85 5.74
N LEU A 75 1.80 -8.55 7.01
CA LEU A 75 1.29 -9.47 8.04
C LEU A 75 -0.07 -9.02 8.56
#